data_AF-A0A4Q8L5L6-F1
#
_entry.id   AF-A0A4Q8L5L6-F1
#
_cell.length_a   1.000
_cell.length_b   1.000
_cell.length_c   1.000
_cell.angle_alpha   90.00
_cell.angle_beta   90.00
_cell.angle_gamma   90.00
#
_symmetry.space_group_name_H-M   'P 1'
#
loop_
_entity.id
_entity.type
_entity.pdbx_description
1 polymer ?
#
loop_
_entity_poly.entity_id
_entity_poly.type
_entity_poly.pdbx_seq_one_letter_code
_entity_poly.pdbx_strand_id
1 'polypeptide(L)'
;MRTAATIALMLGLMGTAGGIGFYFGIKEGADVMATLTSQNEVSRALARIRVSTAAIERNSISYSVAQHERDIGQALFDLGVYAPTMPYWACRVKDREAIKAAKIYIAAHPGIGGLPPKSVLDRALGICGEDSPRRAEVLEAERLRVR
;
A
#
# COMPACT_ATOMS: atom_id res chain seq x y z
N MET A 1 61.55 -2.59 -7.03
CA MET A 1 60.31 -2.45 -7.84
C MET A 1 59.13 -3.35 -7.42
N ARG A 2 59.25 -4.22 -6.39
CA ARG A 2 58.15 -5.11 -5.96
C ARG A 2 57.10 -4.47 -5.03
N THR A 3 57.43 -3.38 -4.35
CA THR A 3 56.57 -2.75 -3.32
C THR A 3 55.51 -1.81 -3.87
N ALA A 4 55.76 -1.12 -4.99
CA ALA A 4 54.80 -0.19 -5.59
C ALA A 4 53.60 -0.91 -6.23
N ALA A 5 53.83 -2.09 -6.81
CA ALA A 5 52.77 -2.91 -7.42
C ALA A 5 51.77 -3.45 -6.38
N THR A 6 52.24 -3.80 -5.18
CA THR A 6 51.39 -4.32 -4.10
C THR A 6 50.48 -3.24 -3.50
N ILE A 7 50.98 -2.01 -3.39
CA ILE A 7 50.21 -0.87 -2.84
C ILE A 7 49.11 -0.44 -3.82
N ALA A 8 49.39 -0.41 -5.12
CA ALA A 8 48.41 -0.11 -6.15
C ALA A 8 47.28 -1.15 -6.21
N LEU A 9 47.59 -2.43 -6.02
CA LEU A 9 46.61 -3.51 -5.98
C LEU A 9 45.68 -3.42 -4.76
N MET A 10 46.22 -3.07 -3.58
CA MET A 10 45.43 -2.88 -2.35
C MET A 10 44.49 -1.67 -2.45
N LEU A 11 44.94 -0.56 -3.03
CA LEU A 11 44.09 0.63 -3.25
C LEU A 11 42.98 0.38 -4.27
N GLY A 12 43.24 -0.41 -5.31
CA GLY A 12 42.22 -0.83 -6.28
C GLY A 12 41.12 -1.71 -5.65
N LEU A 13 41.49 -2.61 -4.74
CA LEU A 13 40.56 -3.50 -4.04
C LEU A 13 39.67 -2.77 -3.01
N MET A 14 40.19 -1.74 -2.34
CA MET A 14 39.38 -0.94 -1.39
C MET A 14 38.38 -0.03 -2.11
N GLY A 15 38.68 0.45 -3.32
CA GLY A 15 37.78 1.29 -4.11
C GLY A 15 36.54 0.53 -4.63
N THR A 16 36.68 -0.74 -4.99
CA THR A 16 35.56 -1.55 -5.51
C THR A 16 34.64 -2.07 -4.41
N ALA A 17 35.17 -2.36 -3.21
CA ALA A 17 34.35 -2.83 -2.09
C ALA A 17 33.42 -1.73 -1.53
N GLY A 18 33.90 -0.48 -1.46
CA GLY A 18 33.10 0.66 -1.01
C GLY A 18 31.97 1.04 -1.96
N GLY A 19 32.21 1.03 -3.28
CA GLY A 19 31.20 1.38 -4.28
C GLY A 19 30.04 0.37 -4.35
N ILE A 20 30.34 -0.92 -4.23
CA ILE A 20 29.35 -1.99 -4.26
C ILE A 20 28.47 -1.94 -3.00
N GLY A 21 29.07 -1.83 -1.80
CA GLY A 21 28.32 -1.72 -0.55
C GLY A 21 27.46 -0.45 -0.45
N PHE A 22 27.95 0.69 -0.97
CA PHE A 22 27.19 1.93 -1.04
C PHE A 22 26.00 1.84 -2.00
N TYR A 23 26.17 1.20 -3.17
CA TYR A 23 25.09 1.01 -4.14
C TYR A 23 24.00 0.07 -3.61
N PHE A 24 24.39 -1.05 -3.00
CA PHE A 24 23.43 -1.96 -2.36
C PHE A 24 22.72 -1.31 -1.15
N GLY A 25 23.44 -0.55 -0.33
CA GLY A 25 22.85 0.19 0.80
C GLY A 25 21.87 1.29 0.37
N ILE A 26 22.15 2.02 -0.70
CA ILE A 26 21.21 3.01 -1.27
C ILE A 26 20.00 2.31 -1.86
N LYS A 27 20.20 1.21 -2.60
CA LYS A 27 19.10 0.44 -3.18
C LYS A 27 18.18 -0.11 -2.09
N GLU A 28 18.74 -0.73 -1.06
CA GLU A 28 18.00 -1.28 0.07
C GLU A 28 17.28 -0.16 0.86
N GLY A 29 17.93 0.99 1.07
CA GLY A 29 17.29 2.17 1.65
C GLY A 29 16.15 2.73 0.79
N ALA A 30 16.29 2.75 -0.53
CA ALA A 30 15.25 3.18 -1.47
C ALA A 30 14.07 2.21 -1.50
N ASP A 31 14.33 0.90 -1.47
CA ASP A 31 13.30 -0.14 -1.43
C ASP A 31 12.50 -0.07 -0.12
N VAL A 32 13.17 0.19 1.01
CA VAL A 32 12.51 0.41 2.31
C VAL A 32 11.67 1.68 2.29
N MET A 33 12.18 2.80 1.75
CA MET A 33 11.43 4.06 1.66
C MET A 33 10.23 3.96 0.72
N ALA A 34 10.36 3.25 -0.41
CA ALA A 34 9.26 2.96 -1.33
C ALA A 34 8.17 2.12 -0.68
N THR A 35 8.58 1.12 0.12
CA THR A 35 7.67 0.30 0.92
C THR A 35 6.96 1.16 1.97
N LEU A 36 7.69 1.96 2.75
CA LEU A 36 7.13 2.85 3.77
C LEU A 36 6.12 3.85 3.20
N THR A 37 6.45 4.43 2.05
CA THR A 37 5.57 5.34 1.31
C THR A 37 4.30 4.63 0.88
N SER A 38 4.41 3.41 0.33
CA SER A 38 3.25 2.60 -0.04
C SER A 38 2.36 2.26 1.16
N GLN A 39 2.93 1.97 2.35
CA GLN A 39 2.11 1.71 3.55
C GLN A 39 1.32 2.95 3.98
N ASN A 40 1.98 4.11 3.91
CA ASN A 40 1.36 5.38 4.29
C ASN A 40 0.22 5.74 3.34
N GLU A 41 0.39 5.53 2.03
CA GLU A 41 -0.68 5.78 1.07
C GLU A 41 -1.86 4.84 1.25
N VAL A 42 -1.63 3.55 1.48
CA VAL A 42 -2.70 2.59 1.82
C VAL A 42 -3.43 3.01 3.10
N SER A 43 -2.69 3.41 4.14
CA SER A 43 -3.26 3.90 5.41
C SER A 43 -4.13 5.14 5.20
N ARG A 44 -3.63 6.11 4.44
CA ARG A 44 -4.32 7.37 4.14
C ARG A 44 -5.58 7.13 3.32
N ALA A 45 -5.51 6.24 2.34
CA ALA A 45 -6.64 5.89 1.50
C ALA A 45 -7.76 5.22 2.31
N LEU A 46 -7.44 4.24 3.17
CA LEU A 46 -8.41 3.62 4.08
C LEU A 46 -9.06 4.63 5.03
N ALA A 47 -8.26 5.56 5.58
CA ALA A 47 -8.77 6.62 6.42
C ALA A 47 -9.72 7.56 5.65
N ARG A 48 -9.37 7.92 4.40
CA ARG A 48 -10.19 8.77 3.53
C ARG A 48 -11.53 8.12 3.21
N ILE A 49 -11.54 6.82 2.87
CA ILE A 49 -12.79 6.06 2.67
C ILE A 49 -13.65 6.16 3.92
N ARG A 50 -13.10 5.84 5.09
CA ARG A 50 -13.85 5.81 6.34
C ARG A 50 -14.45 7.17 6.71
N VAL A 51 -13.69 8.25 6.56
CA VAL A 51 -14.17 9.61 6.87
C VAL A 51 -15.28 10.00 5.88
N SER A 52 -15.08 9.72 4.59
CA SER A 52 -16.03 10.10 3.54
C SER A 52 -17.33 9.32 3.63
N THR A 53 -17.28 7.99 3.86
CA THR A 53 -18.49 7.19 4.05
C THR A 53 -19.28 7.64 5.28
N ALA A 54 -18.60 7.89 6.40
CA ALA A 54 -19.25 8.38 7.62
C ALA A 54 -19.85 9.80 7.45
N ALA A 55 -19.22 10.65 6.64
CA ALA A 55 -19.74 11.98 6.33
C ALA A 55 -21.00 11.92 5.46
N ILE A 56 -21.02 11.02 4.47
CA ILE A 56 -22.20 10.78 3.64
C ILE A 56 -23.36 10.23 4.47
N GLU A 57 -23.11 9.24 5.33
CA GLU A 57 -24.13 8.64 6.21
C GLU A 57 -24.79 9.66 7.16
N ARG A 58 -24.05 10.71 7.58
CA ARG A 58 -24.55 11.73 8.50
C ARG A 58 -25.37 12.85 7.83
N ASN A 59 -25.93 12.60 6.66
CA ASN A 59 -26.78 13.53 5.89
C ASN A 59 -26.07 14.84 5.51
N SER A 60 -24.92 14.75 4.84
CA SER A 60 -24.23 15.93 4.31
C SER A 60 -25.01 16.58 3.14
N ILE A 61 -24.89 17.91 2.98
CA ILE A 61 -25.49 18.69 1.87
C ILE A 61 -25.05 18.08 0.52
N SER A 62 -25.88 18.10 -0.53
CA SER A 62 -25.60 17.46 -1.83
C SER A 62 -24.20 17.74 -2.43
N TYR A 63 -23.69 18.97 -2.30
CA TYR A 63 -22.34 19.32 -2.74
C TYR A 63 -21.24 18.60 -1.94
N SER A 64 -21.47 18.39 -0.64
CA SER A 64 -20.59 17.63 0.25
C SER A 64 -20.58 16.15 -0.10
N VAL A 65 -21.74 15.59 -0.48
CA VAL A 65 -21.84 14.19 -0.92
C VAL A 65 -21.00 13.95 -2.17
N ALA A 66 -21.15 14.77 -3.21
CA ALA A 66 -20.39 14.62 -4.45
C ALA A 66 -18.88 14.75 -4.25
N GLN A 67 -18.45 15.57 -3.28
CA GLN A 67 -17.04 15.66 -2.91
C GLN A 67 -16.56 14.37 -2.23
N HIS A 68 -17.31 13.86 -1.26
CA HIS A 68 -16.99 12.62 -0.57
C HIS A 68 -17.02 11.39 -1.49
N GLU A 69 -17.88 11.37 -2.49
CA GLU A 69 -17.89 10.34 -3.55
C GLU A 69 -16.59 10.35 -4.35
N ARG A 70 -16.11 11.53 -4.75
CA ARG A 70 -14.81 11.68 -5.43
C ARG A 70 -13.66 11.26 -4.52
N ASP A 71 -13.70 11.62 -3.24
CA ASP A 71 -12.69 11.23 -2.25
C ASP A 71 -12.64 9.69 -2.06
N ILE A 72 -13.80 9.02 -2.07
CA ILE A 72 -13.90 7.55 -2.07
C ILE A 72 -13.29 6.98 -3.36
N GLY A 73 -13.63 7.53 -4.53
CA GLY A 73 -13.10 7.09 -5.81
C GLY A 73 -11.57 7.19 -5.89
N GLN A 74 -11.02 8.34 -5.49
CA GLN A 74 -9.57 8.55 -5.44
C GLN A 74 -8.89 7.61 -4.44
N ALA A 75 -9.47 7.43 -3.25
CA ALA A 75 -8.91 6.52 -2.26
C ALA A 75 -8.94 5.06 -2.73
N LEU A 76 -9.98 4.64 -3.46
CA LEU A 76 -10.03 3.31 -4.07
C LEU A 76 -9.00 3.17 -5.20
N PHE A 77 -8.74 4.23 -5.98
CA PHE A 77 -7.65 4.23 -6.95
C PHE A 77 -6.30 4.02 -6.25
N ASP A 78 -6.00 4.84 -5.23
CA ASP A 78 -4.75 4.77 -4.47
C ASP A 78 -4.56 3.37 -3.85
N LEU A 79 -5.62 2.81 -3.24
CA LEU A 79 -5.60 1.44 -2.74
C LEU A 79 -5.30 0.41 -3.83
N GLY A 80 -5.98 0.49 -4.98
CA GLY A 80 -5.78 -0.46 -6.07
C GLY A 80 -4.40 -0.38 -6.74
N VAL A 81 -3.67 0.72 -6.54
CA VAL A 81 -2.30 0.96 -7.04
C VAL A 81 -1.24 0.57 -6.02
N TYR A 82 -1.38 0.97 -4.76
CA TYR A 82 -0.35 0.79 -3.72
C TYR A 82 -0.51 -0.49 -2.89
N ALA A 83 -1.70 -1.09 -2.81
CA ALA A 83 -1.87 -2.33 -2.06
C ALA A 83 -1.07 -3.54 -2.60
N PRO A 84 -0.83 -3.69 -3.92
CA PRO A 84 -0.01 -4.78 -4.44
C PRO A 84 1.47 -4.68 -4.04
N THR A 85 2.02 -3.48 -3.84
CA THR A 85 3.43 -3.27 -3.46
C THR A 85 3.68 -3.49 -1.97
N MET A 86 2.65 -3.93 -1.25
CA MET A 86 2.57 -4.03 0.20
C MET A 86 2.30 -5.48 0.63
N PRO A 87 3.34 -6.33 0.68
CA PRO A 87 3.16 -7.76 0.97
C PRO A 87 2.62 -8.02 2.39
N TYR A 88 2.90 -7.14 3.35
CA TYR A 88 2.59 -7.37 4.78
C TYR A 88 1.40 -6.56 5.32
N TRP A 89 0.55 -5.99 4.46
CA TRP A 89 -0.57 -5.18 4.94
C TRP A 89 -1.66 -6.06 5.60
N ALA A 90 -1.64 -6.10 6.93
CA ALA A 90 -2.67 -6.76 7.73
C ALA A 90 -3.83 -5.80 7.97
N CYS A 91 -4.97 -6.04 7.30
CA CYS A 91 -6.18 -5.26 7.54
C CYS A 91 -6.66 -5.41 8.99
N ARG A 92 -6.93 -4.28 9.64
CA ARG A 92 -7.60 -4.24 10.95
C ARG A 92 -9.12 -4.35 10.74
N VAL A 93 -9.85 -4.56 11.84
CA VAL A 93 -11.33 -4.60 11.81
C VAL A 93 -11.91 -3.34 11.18
N LYS A 94 -11.41 -2.17 11.56
CA LYS A 94 -11.83 -0.87 11.03
C LYS A 94 -11.56 -0.71 9.52
N ASP A 95 -10.49 -1.31 9.02
CA ASP A 95 -10.14 -1.26 7.60
C ASP A 95 -11.11 -2.14 6.79
N ARG A 96 -11.45 -3.33 7.32
CA ARG A 96 -12.49 -4.21 6.76
C ARG A 96 -13.85 -3.54 6.71
N GLU A 97 -14.24 -2.87 7.79
CA GLU A 97 -15.51 -2.13 7.86
C GLU A 97 -15.56 -0.99 6.85
N ALA A 98 -14.48 -0.23 6.68
CA ALA A 98 -14.39 0.85 5.70
C ALA A 98 -14.56 0.33 4.26
N ILE A 99 -13.87 -0.76 3.91
CA ILE A 99 -14.02 -1.38 2.58
C ILE A 99 -15.43 -1.95 2.39
N LYS A 100 -16.01 -2.56 3.43
CA LYS A 100 -17.40 -3.06 3.38
C LYS A 100 -18.39 -1.92 3.16
N ALA A 101 -18.23 -0.80 3.85
CA ALA A 101 -19.07 0.39 3.66
C ALA A 101 -18.95 0.93 2.24
N ALA A 102 -17.72 1.03 1.70
CA ALA A 102 -17.50 1.44 0.31
C ALA A 102 -18.19 0.49 -0.70
N LYS A 103 -18.08 -0.83 -0.50
CA LYS A 103 -18.77 -1.82 -1.35
C LYS A 103 -20.29 -1.62 -1.36
N ILE A 104 -20.88 -1.50 -0.16
CA ILE A 104 -22.33 -1.31 0.00
C ILE A 104 -22.75 0.00 -0.69
N TYR A 105 -21.98 1.07 -0.48
CA TYR A 105 -22.28 2.37 -1.04
C TYR A 105 -22.25 2.37 -2.58
N ILE A 106 -21.21 1.80 -3.20
CA ILE A 106 -21.09 1.68 -4.65
C ILE A 106 -22.22 0.84 -5.24
N ALA A 107 -22.57 -0.27 -4.59
CA ALA A 107 -23.67 -1.13 -5.04
C ALA A 107 -25.02 -0.41 -4.99
N ALA A 108 -25.23 0.47 -4.01
CA ALA A 108 -26.43 1.28 -3.89
C ALA A 108 -26.47 2.47 -4.88
N HIS A 109 -25.32 2.88 -5.44
CA HIS A 109 -25.18 4.06 -6.30
C HIS A 109 -24.45 3.71 -7.62
N PRO A 110 -25.10 3.01 -8.57
CA PRO A 110 -24.48 2.60 -9.83
C PRO A 110 -24.05 3.75 -10.74
N GLY A 111 -24.46 4.99 -10.45
CA GLY A 111 -24.07 6.21 -11.16
C GLY A 111 -22.98 7.04 -10.49
N ILE A 112 -22.35 6.55 -9.41
CA ILE A 112 -21.29 7.27 -8.71
C ILE A 112 -20.13 7.60 -9.67
N GLY A 113 -19.83 8.89 -9.80
CA GLY A 113 -18.74 9.38 -10.63
C GLY A 113 -17.37 9.21 -9.95
N GLY A 114 -16.31 9.13 -10.76
CA GLY A 114 -14.93 9.13 -10.24
C GLY A 114 -14.45 7.79 -9.68
N LEU A 115 -15.16 6.68 -9.93
CA LEU A 115 -14.62 5.35 -9.65
C LEU A 115 -13.43 5.04 -10.56
N PRO A 116 -12.42 4.31 -10.03
CA PRO A 116 -11.30 3.86 -10.83
C PRO A 116 -11.71 2.79 -11.84
N PRO A 117 -10.87 2.48 -12.84
CA PRO A 117 -11.10 1.39 -13.78
C PRO A 117 -11.38 0.07 -13.04
N LYS A 118 -12.25 -0.78 -13.61
CA LYS A 118 -12.73 -2.02 -12.97
C LYS A 118 -11.62 -2.87 -12.36
N SER A 119 -10.51 -3.07 -13.06
CA SER A 119 -9.38 -3.86 -12.55
C SER A 119 -8.72 -3.27 -11.30
N VAL A 120 -8.65 -1.94 -11.20
CA VAL A 120 -8.12 -1.22 -10.03
C VAL A 120 -9.14 -1.28 -8.89
N LEU A 121 -10.42 -1.11 -9.21
CA LEU A 121 -11.52 -1.18 -8.25
C LEU A 121 -11.60 -2.56 -7.60
N ASP A 122 -11.56 -3.64 -8.39
CA ASP A 122 -11.64 -5.02 -7.90
C ASP A 122 -10.47 -5.32 -6.94
N ARG A 123 -9.25 -4.85 -7.26
CA ARG A 123 -8.09 -4.96 -6.36
C ARG A 123 -8.28 -4.20 -5.07
N ALA A 124 -8.73 -2.95 -5.14
CA ALA A 124 -8.94 -2.10 -3.97
C ALA A 124 -9.99 -2.71 -3.02
N LEU A 125 -11.09 -3.21 -3.58
CA LEU A 125 -12.18 -3.83 -2.84
C LEU A 125 -11.83 -5.25 -2.33
N GLY A 126 -10.86 -5.91 -2.95
CA GLY A 126 -10.35 -7.23 -2.55
C GLY A 126 -9.31 -7.21 -1.43
N ILE A 127 -8.70 -6.06 -1.13
CA ILE A 127 -7.54 -5.96 -0.22
C ILE A 127 -7.78 -6.57 1.18
N CYS A 128 -9.01 -6.43 1.72
CA CYS A 128 -9.39 -6.91 3.04
C CYS A 128 -10.44 -8.03 3.02
N GLY A 129 -10.68 -8.70 1.88
CA GLY A 129 -11.68 -9.76 1.72
C GLY A 129 -11.22 -11.15 2.22
N GLU A 130 -12.16 -12.09 2.34
CA GLU A 130 -11.85 -13.50 2.63
C GLU A 130 -11.03 -14.17 1.52
N ASP A 131 -11.25 -13.73 0.27
CA ASP A 131 -10.53 -14.17 -0.93
C ASP A 131 -9.19 -13.46 -1.13
N SER A 132 -8.74 -12.65 -0.17
CA SER A 132 -7.39 -12.10 -0.24
C SER A 132 -6.40 -13.27 -0.14
N PRO A 133 -5.56 -13.53 -1.17
CA PRO A 133 -4.58 -14.62 -1.12
C PRO A 133 -3.64 -14.52 0.10
N ARG A 134 -3.58 -13.33 0.71
CA ARG A 134 -2.74 -12.97 1.85
C ARG A 134 -3.35 -13.32 3.22
N ARG A 135 -4.65 -13.66 3.31
CA ARG A 135 -5.26 -14.13 4.57
C ARG A 135 -4.71 -15.50 4.99
N ALA A 136 -4.43 -16.37 4.01
CA ALA A 136 -3.83 -17.68 4.24
C ALA A 136 -2.40 -17.56 4.78
N GLU A 137 -1.57 -16.69 4.19
CA GLU A 137 -0.18 -16.46 4.60
C GLU A 137 -0.08 -15.87 6.01
N VAL A 138 -0.95 -14.92 6.37
CA VAL A 138 -0.98 -14.33 7.72
C VAL A 138 -1.43 -15.36 8.76
N LEU A 139 -2.45 -16.18 8.47
CA LEU A 139 -2.90 -17.26 9.35
C LEU A 139 -1.82 -18.32 9.58
N GLU A 140 -1.00 -18.61 8.57
CA GLU A 140 0.09 -19.58 8.67
C GLU A 140 1.28 -19.03 9.48
N ALA A 141 1.65 -17.76 9.27
CA ALA A 141 2.64 -17.06 10.07
C ALA A 141 2.22 -16.92 11.55
N GLU A 142 0.93 -16.72 11.82
CA GLU A 142 0.38 -16.62 13.17
C GLU A 142 0.35 -17.99 13.87
N ARG A 143 0.04 -19.08 13.16
CA ARG A 143 0.17 -20.46 13.70
C ARG A 143 1.61 -20.83 14.07
N LEU A 144 2.59 -20.36 13.30
CA LEU A 144 4.01 -20.64 13.55
C LEU A 144 4.57 -19.87 14.75
N ARG A 145 3.94 -18.75 15.17
CA ARG A 145 4.34 -17.99 16.36
C ARG A 145 3.76 -18.51 17.68
N VAL A 146 2.76 -19.39 17.61
CA VAL A 146 2.09 -19.98 18.79
C VAL A 146 2.63 -21.38 19.11
N ARG A 147 3.58 -21.89 18.32
CA ARG A 147 4.43 -23.06 18.63
C ARG A 147 5.79 -22.60 19.12
#